data_AF-A0A4P6ER48-F1
#
_entry.id   AF-A0A4P6ER48-F1
#
_cell.length_a   1.000
_cell.length_b   1.000
_cell.length_c   1.000
_cell.angle_alpha   90.00
_cell.angle_beta   90.00
_cell.angle_gamma   90.00
#
_symmetry.space_group_name_H-M   'P 1'
#
loop_
_entity.id
_entity.type
_entity.pdbx_description
1 polymer ?
#
loop_
_entity_poly.entity_id
_entity_poly.type
_entity_poly.pdbx_seq_one_letter_code
_entity_poly.pdbx_strand_id
1 'polypeptide(L)'
;MSLSKRYRFTVMLLLLLLGTVSAPFNWTTYAAPDNTGSIPTEVEQSAKEWIAAIAKQPEFASWKNASYSINPLGPGTHGWLVIVRKDNGSVGYLVVNAVANNNVQQYQLGEYGLGRPPFDASMLELALKRLELIPSSAAVQDQIYVHPLMAAWKLDGKYADAFSGEGLPVDSQTWAAAQSEEQQRWSELLFQLPAIGLADITDSAANSSFNPYYTLPWLLGQPLPDTGEDKLKMLLKEHKQLIYTSESFDQAYRYVWAVTGYQQWANQTVYAALEAAEADGSKRYIPLQLLHELGGFYL
;
A
#
# COMPACT_ATOMS: atom_id res chain seq x y z
N MET A 1 49.90 48.72 65.31
CA MET A 1 49.87 49.69 64.19
C MET A 1 49.89 48.92 62.88
N SER A 2 48.99 49.26 61.93
CA SER A 2 48.84 48.70 60.56
C SER A 2 48.32 47.25 60.49
N LEU A 3 47.06 46.90 60.19
CA LEU A 3 46.06 47.21 59.14
C LEU A 3 46.34 46.64 57.72
N SER A 4 45.44 45.73 57.32
CA SER A 4 45.07 45.33 55.95
C SER A 4 46.08 44.43 55.20
N LYS A 5 45.70 43.33 54.54
CA LYS A 5 44.63 43.17 53.53
C LYS A 5 44.14 41.71 53.47
N ARG A 6 42.82 41.53 53.48
CA ARG A 6 42.13 40.26 53.20
C ARG A 6 41.94 40.13 51.69
N TYR A 7 42.42 39.04 51.09
CA TYR A 7 42.08 38.66 49.72
C TYR A 7 40.65 38.10 49.71
N ARG A 8 39.73 38.82 49.06
CA ARG A 8 38.39 38.33 48.71
C ARG A 8 38.49 37.65 47.35
N PHE A 9 38.26 36.33 47.31
CA PHE A 9 37.99 35.61 46.07
C PHE A 9 36.57 35.95 45.62
N THR A 10 36.45 36.73 44.56
CA THR A 10 35.20 36.97 43.85
C THR A 10 34.99 35.82 42.87
N VAL A 11 33.97 34.98 43.11
CA VAL A 11 33.48 34.00 42.15
C VAL A 11 32.69 34.76 41.09
N MET A 12 33.23 34.83 39.87
CA MET A 12 32.55 35.41 38.71
C MET A 12 31.76 34.30 38.02
N LEU A 13 30.44 34.28 38.26
CA LEU A 13 29.49 33.36 37.63
C LEU A 13 29.25 33.83 36.18
N LEU A 14 29.79 33.10 35.21
CA LEU A 14 29.61 33.37 33.78
C LEU A 14 28.35 32.62 33.31
N LEU A 15 27.22 33.34 33.30
CA LEU A 15 25.95 32.87 32.73
C LEU A 15 26.04 32.84 31.20
N LEU A 16 26.31 31.67 30.64
CA LEU A 16 26.20 31.40 29.22
C LEU A 16 24.72 31.21 28.87
N LEU A 17 24.11 32.27 28.31
CA LEU A 17 22.80 32.20 27.65
C LEU A 17 22.94 31.39 26.36
N LEU A 18 22.57 30.11 26.40
CA LEU A 18 22.29 29.30 25.23
C LEU A 18 20.93 29.72 24.67
N GLY A 19 20.93 30.65 23.72
CA GLY A 19 19.77 30.93 22.88
C GLY A 19 19.53 29.74 21.97
N THR A 20 18.49 28.94 22.26
CA THR A 20 17.96 27.95 21.33
C THR A 20 17.30 28.69 20.17
N VAL A 21 17.96 28.72 19.02
CA VAL A 21 17.33 29.13 17.76
C VAL A 21 16.39 28.00 17.35
N SER A 22 15.13 28.09 17.75
CA SER A 22 14.06 27.27 17.20
C SER A 22 13.81 27.72 15.77
N ALA A 23 14.49 27.11 14.80
CA ALA A 23 14.12 27.25 13.41
C ALA A 23 12.74 26.60 13.22
N PRO A 24 11.72 27.30 12.70
CA PRO A 24 10.45 26.68 12.39
C PRO A 24 10.67 25.64 11.29
N PHE A 25 10.48 24.37 11.64
CA PHE A 25 10.37 23.28 10.67
C PHE A 25 9.06 23.51 9.90
N ASN A 26 9.16 24.15 8.74
CA ASN A 26 8.04 24.28 7.82
C ASN A 26 7.83 22.92 7.16
N TRP A 27 6.78 22.21 7.58
CA TRP A 27 6.27 21.05 6.86
C TRP A 27 5.66 21.56 5.56
N THR A 28 6.42 21.52 4.47
CA THR A 28 5.84 21.70 3.14
C THR A 28 5.08 20.43 2.80
N THR A 29 3.75 20.46 2.90
CA THR A 29 2.89 19.44 2.31
C THR A 29 3.19 19.37 0.82
N TYR A 30 3.75 18.25 0.37
CA TYR A 30 4.14 18.05 -1.02
C TYR A 30 2.90 17.72 -1.84
N ALA A 31 2.53 18.62 -2.75
CA ALA A 31 1.62 18.30 -3.83
C ALA A 31 2.36 17.37 -4.80
N ALA A 32 1.74 16.23 -5.14
CA ALA A 32 2.23 15.37 -6.19
C ALA A 32 2.42 16.17 -7.50
N PRO A 33 3.40 15.80 -8.35
CA PRO A 33 3.56 16.44 -9.66
C PRO A 33 2.23 16.41 -10.42
N ASP A 34 1.88 17.56 -10.99
CA ASP A 34 0.65 17.78 -11.75
C ASP A 34 0.73 16.97 -13.05
N ASN A 35 0.30 15.71 -13.00
CA ASN A 35 0.11 14.89 -14.18
C ASN A 35 -1.17 15.36 -14.88
N THR A 36 -1.08 16.45 -15.63
CA THR A 36 -2.18 17.18 -16.27
C THR A 36 -2.82 16.46 -17.47
N GLY A 37 -2.99 15.14 -17.41
CA GLY A 37 -3.93 14.44 -18.27
C GLY A 37 -5.33 14.56 -17.67
N SER A 38 -6.33 14.97 -18.45
CA SER A 38 -7.71 14.91 -17.98
C SER A 38 -8.06 13.47 -17.61
N ILE A 39 -8.50 13.25 -16.37
CA ILE A 39 -9.00 11.94 -15.93
C ILE A 39 -10.19 11.54 -16.82
N PRO A 40 -10.21 10.33 -17.42
CA PRO A 40 -11.35 9.90 -18.21
C PRO A 40 -12.62 9.85 -17.35
N THR A 41 -13.74 10.35 -17.87
CA THR A 41 -15.01 10.41 -17.14
C THR A 41 -15.48 9.03 -16.69
N GLU A 42 -15.18 7.99 -17.46
CA GLU A 42 -15.49 6.60 -17.14
C GLU A 42 -14.69 6.07 -15.95
N VAL A 43 -13.44 6.51 -15.74
CA VAL A 43 -12.65 6.20 -14.55
C VAL A 43 -13.31 6.81 -13.32
N GLU A 44 -13.72 8.08 -13.42
CA GLU A 44 -14.39 8.77 -12.31
C GLU A 44 -15.72 8.11 -11.96
N GLN A 45 -16.52 7.75 -12.96
CA GLN A 45 -17.79 7.06 -12.75
C GLN A 45 -17.59 5.68 -12.11
N SER A 46 -16.64 4.89 -12.60
CA SER A 46 -16.31 3.56 -12.04
C SER A 46 -15.85 3.68 -10.59
N ALA A 47 -14.94 4.62 -10.31
CA ALA A 47 -14.46 4.87 -8.95
C ALA A 47 -15.60 5.25 -8.00
N LYS A 48 -16.52 6.12 -8.43
CA LYS A 48 -17.68 6.53 -7.64
C LYS A 48 -18.61 5.35 -7.32
N GLU A 49 -18.88 4.50 -8.30
CA GLU A 49 -19.73 3.31 -8.12
C GLU A 49 -19.09 2.30 -7.16
N TRP A 50 -17.79 2.03 -7.31
CA TRP A 50 -17.07 1.13 -6.40
C TRP A 50 -16.96 1.70 -4.98
N ILE A 51 -16.68 2.99 -4.80
CA ILE A 51 -16.69 3.64 -3.49
C ILE A 51 -18.06 3.48 -2.84
N ALA A 52 -19.15 3.70 -3.59
CA ALA A 52 -20.51 3.56 -3.06
C ALA A 52 -20.84 2.12 -2.66
N ALA A 53 -20.37 1.12 -3.42
CA ALA A 53 -20.54 -0.29 -3.12
C ALA A 53 -19.74 -0.71 -1.87
N ILE A 54 -18.46 -0.34 -1.81
CA ILE A 54 -17.54 -0.63 -0.71
C ILE A 54 -18.03 0.02 0.59
N ALA A 55 -18.51 1.27 0.54
CA ALA A 55 -19.01 2.01 1.70
C ALA A 55 -20.24 1.37 2.38
N LYS A 56 -20.89 0.37 1.77
CA LYS A 56 -21.97 -0.42 2.40
C LYS A 56 -21.42 -1.43 3.42
N GLN A 57 -20.16 -1.80 3.33
CA GLN A 57 -19.53 -2.75 4.24
C GLN A 57 -19.22 -2.08 5.59
N PRO A 58 -19.43 -2.76 6.73
CA PRO A 58 -19.25 -2.16 8.05
C PRO A 58 -17.85 -1.57 8.28
N GLU A 59 -16.77 -2.25 7.89
CA GLU A 59 -15.41 -1.73 8.05
C GLU A 59 -15.10 -0.47 7.21
N PHE A 60 -15.90 -0.21 6.17
CA PHE A 60 -15.74 0.92 5.25
C PHE A 60 -16.76 2.03 5.47
N ALA A 61 -17.49 2.04 6.59
CA ALA A 61 -18.54 3.02 6.86
C ALA A 61 -18.05 4.49 6.80
N SER A 62 -16.76 4.74 7.05
CA SER A 62 -16.13 6.06 6.94
C SER A 62 -16.09 6.61 5.51
N TRP A 63 -16.18 5.75 4.48
CA TRP A 63 -16.20 6.15 3.07
C TRP A 63 -17.52 6.81 2.67
N LYS A 64 -18.59 6.61 3.46
CA LYS A 64 -19.87 7.25 3.21
C LYS A 64 -19.71 8.77 3.33
N ASN A 65 -20.01 9.47 2.23
CA ASN A 65 -19.85 10.92 2.08
C ASN A 65 -18.39 11.40 2.19
N ALA A 66 -17.41 10.52 2.05
CA ALA A 66 -16.01 10.89 1.93
C ALA A 66 -15.76 11.59 0.58
N SER A 67 -14.75 12.47 0.54
CA SER A 67 -14.24 12.98 -0.73
C SER A 67 -13.21 12.02 -1.30
N TYR A 68 -12.88 12.15 -2.59
CA TYR A 68 -11.80 11.38 -3.19
C TYR A 68 -11.02 12.23 -4.21
N SER A 69 -9.78 11.82 -4.47
CA SER A 69 -8.95 12.36 -5.57
C SER A 69 -8.51 11.21 -6.46
N ILE A 70 -8.39 11.45 -7.76
CA ILE A 70 -7.92 10.46 -8.72
C ILE A 70 -6.57 10.94 -9.27
N ASN A 71 -5.53 10.12 -9.12
CA ASN A 71 -4.18 10.43 -9.57
C ASN A 71 -3.70 9.33 -10.50
N PRO A 72 -3.11 9.63 -11.66
CA PRO A 72 -2.53 8.59 -12.50
C PRO A 72 -1.35 7.92 -11.79
N LEU A 73 -1.20 6.61 -11.97
CA LEU A 73 -0.16 5.79 -11.34
C LEU A 73 1.22 5.89 -12.01
N GLY A 74 1.36 6.74 -13.03
CA GLY A 74 2.59 6.93 -13.78
C GLY A 74 2.47 6.50 -15.24
N PRO A 75 3.46 6.86 -16.06
CA PRO A 75 3.46 6.60 -17.50
C PRO A 75 3.37 5.10 -17.81
N GLY A 76 2.60 4.74 -18.84
CA GLY A 76 2.51 3.37 -19.35
C GLY A 76 1.62 2.41 -18.55
N THR A 77 1.21 2.77 -17.33
CA THR A 77 0.38 1.90 -16.46
C THR A 77 -1.09 1.83 -16.87
N HIS A 78 -1.60 2.85 -17.59
CA HIS A 78 -3.03 3.07 -17.84
C HIS A 78 -3.88 2.84 -16.57
N GLY A 79 -3.34 3.23 -15.42
CA GLY A 79 -3.94 3.01 -14.12
C GLY A 79 -4.05 4.30 -13.30
N TRP A 80 -4.99 4.32 -12.36
CA TRP A 80 -5.26 5.44 -11.49
C TRP A 80 -5.39 5.00 -10.03
N LEU A 81 -4.71 5.73 -9.14
CA LEU A 81 -4.88 5.64 -7.71
C LEU A 81 -5.95 6.63 -7.26
N VAL A 82 -7.04 6.11 -6.74
CA VAL A 82 -8.10 6.88 -6.13
C VAL A 82 -7.93 6.84 -4.63
N ILE A 83 -7.74 8.01 -4.02
CA ILE A 83 -7.54 8.14 -2.57
C ILE A 83 -8.81 8.69 -1.95
N VAL A 84 -9.43 7.92 -1.06
CA VAL A 84 -10.64 8.29 -0.33
C VAL A 84 -10.23 9.02 0.96
N ARG A 85 -10.83 10.18 1.22
CA ARG A 85 -10.45 11.07 2.31
C ARG A 85 -11.62 11.51 3.18
N LYS A 86 -11.33 11.64 4.47
CA LYS A 86 -12.23 12.22 5.46
C LYS A 86 -11.40 12.94 6.53
N ASP A 87 -11.87 14.09 6.98
CA ASP A 87 -11.24 14.87 8.06
C ASP A 87 -9.72 15.08 7.87
N ASN A 88 -9.30 15.40 6.64
CA ASN A 88 -7.91 15.60 6.19
C ASN A 88 -7.00 14.36 6.17
N GLY A 89 -7.50 13.17 6.51
CA GLY A 89 -6.78 11.90 6.41
C GLY A 89 -7.26 11.04 5.24
N SER A 90 -6.43 10.08 4.81
CA SER A 90 -6.91 8.98 3.96
C SER A 90 -7.63 7.95 4.82
N VAL A 91 -8.83 7.55 4.40
CA VAL A 91 -9.59 6.46 5.02
C VAL A 91 -9.58 5.20 4.18
N GLY A 92 -8.87 5.23 3.06
CA GLY A 92 -8.75 4.12 2.13
C GLY A 92 -8.46 4.57 0.71
N TYR A 93 -8.39 3.60 -0.19
CA TYR A 93 -8.04 3.82 -1.58
C TYR A 93 -8.59 2.72 -2.48
N LEU A 94 -8.56 2.96 -3.79
CA LEU A 94 -8.74 1.95 -4.81
C LEU A 94 -7.80 2.20 -5.99
N VAL A 95 -7.45 1.13 -6.70
CA VAL A 95 -6.66 1.19 -7.93
C VAL A 95 -7.56 0.79 -9.09
N VAL A 96 -7.75 1.72 -10.03
CA VAL A 96 -8.49 1.50 -11.28
C VAL A 96 -7.49 1.20 -12.38
N ASN A 97 -7.71 0.14 -13.16
CA ASN A 97 -6.86 -0.19 -14.30
C ASN A 97 -7.69 -0.16 -15.57
N ALA A 98 -7.17 0.46 -16.62
CA ALA A 98 -7.75 0.34 -17.94
C ALA A 98 -7.39 -1.02 -18.53
N VAL A 99 -8.39 -1.71 -19.07
CA VAL A 99 -8.24 -2.98 -19.79
C VAL A 99 -8.79 -2.78 -21.19
N ALA A 100 -7.97 -3.00 -22.20
CA ALA A 100 -8.41 -2.89 -23.59
C ALA A 100 -8.98 -4.25 -24.05
N ASN A 101 -10.24 -4.28 -24.48
CA ASN A 101 -10.82 -5.44 -25.14
C ASN A 101 -11.44 -5.02 -26.47
N ASN A 102 -10.94 -5.55 -27.59
CA ASN A 102 -11.53 -5.34 -28.93
C ASN A 102 -11.86 -3.87 -29.26
N ASN A 103 -10.94 -2.94 -28.94
CA ASN A 103 -11.11 -1.48 -29.12
C ASN A 103 -12.16 -0.80 -28.23
N VAL A 104 -12.69 -1.50 -27.22
CA VAL A 104 -13.49 -0.91 -26.13
C VAL A 104 -12.60 -0.82 -24.89
N GLN A 105 -12.39 0.39 -24.40
CA GLN A 105 -11.71 0.61 -23.13
C GLN A 105 -12.68 0.26 -22.01
N GLN A 106 -12.32 -0.76 -21.23
CA GLN A 106 -13.02 -1.12 -19.99
C GLN A 106 -12.13 -0.77 -18.81
N TYR A 107 -12.72 -0.70 -17.62
CA TYR A 107 -12.01 -0.42 -16.38
C TYR A 107 -12.26 -1.53 -15.39
N GLN A 108 -11.20 -1.97 -14.73
CA GLN A 108 -11.23 -3.00 -13.70
C GLN A 108 -10.72 -2.46 -12.38
N LEU A 109 -11.35 -2.92 -11.30
CA LEU A 109 -10.85 -2.70 -9.95
C LEU A 109 -9.66 -3.64 -9.74
N GLY A 110 -8.46 -3.09 -9.57
CA GLY A 110 -7.25 -3.88 -9.40
C GLY A 110 -6.97 -4.25 -7.95
N GLU A 111 -7.25 -3.33 -7.04
CA GLU A 111 -7.25 -3.54 -5.59
C GLU A 111 -7.99 -2.37 -4.93
N TYR A 112 -8.31 -2.54 -3.65
CA TYR A 112 -8.75 -1.46 -2.78
C TYR A 112 -8.29 -1.73 -1.36
N GLY A 113 -8.28 -0.72 -0.51
CA GLY A 113 -7.81 -0.90 0.85
C GLY A 113 -8.39 0.07 1.84
N LEU A 114 -8.48 -0.36 3.09
CA LEU A 114 -8.82 0.45 4.25
C LEU A 114 -7.54 1.07 4.80
N GLY A 115 -7.57 2.36 5.11
CA GLY A 115 -6.42 3.06 5.68
C GLY A 115 -5.46 3.59 4.62
N ARG A 116 -4.17 3.27 4.76
CA ARG A 116 -3.09 3.92 4.00
C ARG A 116 -3.03 3.47 2.52
N PRO A 117 -2.93 4.39 1.55
CA PRO A 117 -2.69 4.05 0.14
C PRO A 117 -1.23 3.66 -0.15
N PRO A 118 -0.93 3.03 -1.30
CA PRO A 118 0.44 3.01 -1.80
C PRO A 118 0.93 4.44 -2.02
N PHE A 119 2.25 4.61 -1.99
CA PHE A 119 2.91 5.88 -2.23
C PHE A 119 2.60 6.96 -1.17
N ASP A 120 2.20 6.56 0.03
CA ASP A 120 1.98 7.47 1.14
C ASP A 120 3.27 8.20 1.56
N ALA A 121 3.16 9.51 1.79
CA ALA A 121 4.31 10.35 2.08
C ALA A 121 5.05 9.95 3.37
N SER A 122 4.34 9.44 4.38
CA SER A 122 4.97 8.99 5.63
C SER A 122 5.82 7.73 5.43
N MET A 123 5.40 6.85 4.52
CA MET A 123 6.15 5.63 4.17
C MET A 123 7.33 5.95 3.27
N LEU A 124 7.21 6.95 2.40
CA LEU A 124 8.36 7.47 1.65
C LEU A 124 9.42 8.05 2.60
N GLU A 125 9.03 8.88 3.57
CA GLU A 125 9.96 9.44 4.56
C GLU A 125 10.68 8.32 5.34
N LEU A 126 9.92 7.30 5.75
CA LEU A 126 10.46 6.11 6.42
C LEU A 126 11.45 5.36 5.52
N ALA A 127 11.12 5.16 4.24
CA ALA A 127 11.98 4.50 3.26
C ALA A 127 13.30 5.26 3.07
N LEU A 128 13.25 6.57 2.84
CA LEU A 128 14.44 7.41 2.69
C LEU A 128 15.34 7.32 3.92
N LYS A 129 14.75 7.38 5.12
CA LYS A 129 15.50 7.24 6.38
C LYS A 129 16.15 5.86 6.52
N ARG A 130 15.42 4.77 6.25
CA ARG A 130 15.94 3.39 6.33
C ARG A 130 17.06 3.11 5.34
N LEU A 131 16.98 3.73 4.16
CA LEU A 131 17.97 3.60 3.10
C LEU A 131 19.14 4.58 3.22
N GLU A 132 19.16 5.38 4.29
CA GLU A 132 20.16 6.43 4.56
C GLU A 132 20.27 7.46 3.43
N LEU A 133 19.15 7.70 2.74
CA LEU A 133 19.05 8.71 1.69
C LEU A 133 18.65 10.05 2.30
N ILE A 134 19.23 11.13 1.79
CA ILE A 134 18.88 12.48 2.21
C ILE A 134 17.43 12.76 1.79
N PRO A 135 16.53 13.12 2.73
CA PRO A 135 15.17 13.50 2.38
C PRO A 135 15.18 14.75 1.49
N SER A 136 15.02 14.54 0.19
CA SER A 136 14.90 15.61 -0.81
C SER A 136 13.97 15.12 -1.91
N SER A 137 13.21 16.04 -2.51
CA SER A 137 12.33 15.70 -3.64
C SER A 137 13.09 15.13 -4.83
N ALA A 138 14.39 15.44 -4.96
CA ALA A 138 15.28 14.87 -5.96
C ALA A 138 15.62 13.38 -5.72
N ALA A 139 15.36 12.85 -4.51
CA ALA A 139 15.64 11.45 -4.19
C ALA A 139 14.60 10.49 -4.79
N VAL A 140 13.37 10.96 -5.08
CA VAL A 140 12.33 10.16 -5.75
C VAL A 140 12.44 10.35 -7.24
N GLN A 141 12.81 9.30 -7.95
CA GLN A 141 12.92 9.30 -9.39
C GLN A 141 11.59 8.89 -10.05
N ASP A 142 10.88 7.92 -9.46
CA ASP A 142 9.62 7.43 -10.01
C ASP A 142 8.72 6.74 -8.96
N GLN A 143 7.41 6.71 -9.24
CA GLN A 143 6.43 5.88 -8.54
C GLN A 143 5.97 4.78 -9.51
N ILE A 144 6.29 3.53 -9.20
CA ILE A 144 6.06 2.42 -10.11
C ILE A 144 5.02 1.50 -9.47
N TYR A 145 3.89 1.33 -10.15
CA TYR A 145 2.88 0.36 -9.79
C TYR A 145 2.77 -0.69 -10.91
N VAL A 146 3.20 -1.92 -10.63
CA VAL A 146 3.07 -3.05 -11.57
C VAL A 146 1.77 -3.80 -11.27
N HIS A 147 1.62 -4.26 -10.04
CA HIS A 147 0.43 -4.92 -9.52
C HIS A 147 0.42 -4.82 -7.97
N PRO A 148 -0.64 -5.26 -7.27
CA PRO A 148 -0.73 -5.14 -5.80
C PRO A 148 0.49 -5.67 -5.01
N LEU A 149 1.14 -6.74 -5.44
CA LEU A 149 2.36 -7.28 -4.80
C LEU A 149 3.69 -6.69 -5.32
N MET A 150 3.65 -5.64 -6.16
CA MET A 150 4.84 -5.06 -6.77
C MET A 150 4.55 -3.59 -7.10
N ALA A 151 4.60 -2.76 -6.05
CA ALA A 151 4.56 -1.32 -6.15
C ALA A 151 5.77 -0.76 -5.40
N ALA A 152 6.52 0.16 -6.02
CA ALA A 152 7.76 0.67 -5.44
C ALA A 152 8.02 2.13 -5.79
N TRP A 153 8.71 2.82 -4.88
CA TRP A 153 9.45 4.02 -5.24
C TRP A 153 10.77 3.61 -5.88
N LYS A 154 11.06 4.18 -7.04
CA LYS A 154 12.42 4.22 -7.58
C LYS A 154 13.13 5.42 -6.97
N LEU A 155 14.19 5.14 -6.24
CA LEU A 155 15.00 6.11 -5.52
C LEU A 155 16.42 6.12 -6.11
N ASP A 156 17.30 6.98 -5.60
CA ASP A 156 18.70 7.12 -6.05
C ASP A 156 19.47 5.78 -6.04
N GLY A 157 19.40 5.05 -7.17
CA GLY A 157 19.99 3.73 -7.36
C GLY A 157 19.34 2.59 -6.56
N LYS A 158 18.22 2.82 -5.87
CA LYS A 158 17.55 1.85 -4.98
C LYS A 158 16.05 1.78 -5.23
N TYR A 159 15.42 0.71 -4.77
CA TYR A 159 13.96 0.56 -4.78
C TYR A 159 13.43 0.37 -3.36
N ALA A 160 12.25 0.89 -3.08
CA ALA A 160 11.56 0.67 -1.81
C ALA A 160 10.09 0.32 -2.04
N ASP A 161 9.57 -0.67 -1.32
CA ASP A 161 8.17 -1.09 -1.38
C ASP A 161 7.23 0.08 -1.02
N ALA A 162 6.24 0.35 -1.88
CA ALA A 162 5.38 1.54 -1.80
C ALA A 162 4.40 1.55 -0.62
N PHE A 163 4.25 0.43 0.09
CA PHE A 163 3.33 0.30 1.23
C PHE A 163 4.05 0.31 2.57
N SER A 164 5.18 -0.37 2.67
CA SER A 164 5.95 -0.58 3.90
C SER A 164 7.16 0.34 4.04
N GLY A 165 7.65 0.89 2.92
CA GLY A 165 8.92 1.60 2.86
C GLY A 165 10.14 0.72 3.14
N GLU A 166 10.01 -0.60 2.98
CA GLU A 166 11.14 -1.53 3.04
C GLU A 166 12.01 -1.41 1.77
N GLY A 167 13.33 -1.45 1.95
CA GLY A 167 14.26 -1.48 0.83
C GLY A 167 14.21 -2.82 0.10
N LEU A 168 13.94 -2.79 -1.21
CA LEU A 168 13.89 -4.00 -2.00
C LEU A 168 15.30 -4.44 -2.39
N PRO A 169 15.64 -5.74 -2.25
CA PRO A 169 16.97 -6.28 -2.56
C PRO A 169 17.15 -6.50 -4.06
N VAL A 170 17.00 -5.44 -4.85
CA VAL A 170 16.93 -5.50 -6.31
C VAL A 170 17.71 -4.35 -6.95
N ASP A 171 18.44 -4.65 -8.02
CA ASP A 171 19.08 -3.64 -8.86
C ASP A 171 18.19 -3.22 -10.04
N SER A 172 18.61 -2.22 -10.80
CA SER A 172 17.80 -1.71 -11.92
C SER A 172 17.59 -2.72 -13.05
N GLN A 173 18.53 -3.65 -13.26
CA GLN A 173 18.41 -4.65 -14.32
C GLN A 173 17.39 -5.73 -13.94
N THR A 174 17.51 -6.25 -12.72
CA THR A 174 16.61 -7.25 -12.15
C THR A 174 15.19 -6.70 -12.02
N TRP A 175 15.06 -5.43 -11.58
CA TRP A 175 13.78 -4.74 -11.54
C TRP A 175 13.12 -4.65 -12.92
N ALA A 176 13.86 -4.17 -13.93
CA ALA A 176 13.31 -3.98 -15.27
C ALA A 176 12.85 -5.29 -15.93
N ALA A 177 13.60 -6.38 -15.69
CA ALA A 177 13.23 -7.71 -16.14
C ALA A 177 11.92 -8.17 -15.48
N ALA A 178 11.84 -8.12 -14.15
CA ALA A 178 10.65 -8.50 -13.39
C ALA A 178 9.43 -7.64 -13.76
N GLN A 179 9.61 -6.32 -13.85
CA GLN A 179 8.53 -5.39 -14.17
C GLN A 179 7.87 -5.73 -15.51
N SER A 180 8.65 -6.03 -16.55
CA SER A 180 8.10 -6.28 -17.88
C SER A 180 7.24 -7.54 -17.91
N GLU A 181 7.72 -8.62 -17.27
CA GLU A 181 7.01 -9.89 -17.17
C GLU A 181 5.73 -9.76 -16.32
N GLU A 182 5.85 -9.17 -15.14
CA GLU A 182 4.74 -9.05 -14.20
C GLU A 182 3.67 -8.06 -14.68
N GLN A 183 4.06 -6.99 -15.41
CA GLN A 183 3.09 -6.06 -16.00
C GLN A 183 2.23 -6.76 -17.06
N GLN A 184 2.84 -7.62 -17.87
CA GLN A 184 2.11 -8.40 -18.86
C GLN A 184 1.16 -9.39 -18.19
N ARG A 185 1.66 -10.18 -17.23
CA ARG A 185 0.84 -11.13 -16.45
C ARG A 185 -0.34 -10.44 -15.79
N TRP A 186 -0.10 -9.31 -15.13
CA TRP A 186 -1.16 -8.53 -14.50
C TRP A 186 -2.22 -8.04 -15.49
N SER A 187 -1.80 -7.57 -16.66
CA SER A 187 -2.72 -7.12 -17.71
C SER A 187 -3.57 -8.27 -18.24
N GLU A 188 -2.99 -9.46 -18.41
CA GLU A 188 -3.71 -10.67 -18.83
C GLU A 188 -4.71 -11.13 -17.77
N LEU A 189 -4.32 -11.11 -16.49
CA LEU A 189 -5.21 -11.46 -15.38
C LEU A 189 -6.39 -10.49 -15.30
N LEU A 190 -6.14 -9.18 -15.33
CA LEU A 190 -7.18 -8.16 -15.34
C LEU A 190 -8.16 -8.33 -16.51
N PHE A 191 -7.67 -8.77 -17.67
CA PHE A 191 -8.51 -9.07 -18.83
C PHE A 191 -9.41 -10.29 -18.61
N GLN A 192 -8.94 -11.28 -17.84
CA GLN A 192 -9.71 -12.47 -17.50
C GLN A 192 -10.73 -12.23 -16.39
N LEU A 193 -10.55 -11.20 -15.56
CA LEU A 193 -11.54 -10.85 -14.54
C LEU A 193 -12.88 -10.53 -15.19
N PRO A 194 -13.99 -11.09 -14.67
CA PRO A 194 -15.32 -10.74 -15.14
C PRO A 194 -15.52 -9.22 -15.10
N ALA A 195 -16.10 -8.63 -16.15
CA ALA A 195 -16.39 -7.20 -16.14
C ALA A 195 -17.23 -6.86 -14.90
N ILE A 196 -16.79 -5.87 -14.12
CA ILE A 196 -17.55 -5.41 -12.97
C ILE A 196 -18.75 -4.65 -13.52
N GLY A 197 -19.90 -5.34 -13.61
CA GLY A 197 -21.19 -4.74 -13.91
C GLY A 197 -21.71 -3.93 -12.72
N LEU A 198 -22.96 -4.19 -12.28
CA LEU A 198 -23.49 -3.56 -11.08
C LEU A 198 -22.52 -3.77 -9.90
N ALA A 199 -21.94 -2.67 -9.43
CA ALA A 199 -21.00 -2.64 -8.31
C ALA A 199 -21.73 -3.00 -7.00
N ASP A 200 -21.73 -4.27 -6.64
CA ASP A 200 -22.19 -4.72 -5.33
C ASP A 200 -21.36 -5.89 -4.79
N ILE A 201 -21.23 -5.95 -3.48
CA ILE A 201 -20.59 -7.04 -2.76
C ILE A 201 -21.70 -7.99 -2.29
N THR A 202 -21.61 -9.25 -2.70
CA THR A 202 -22.68 -10.25 -2.54
C THR A 202 -22.43 -11.25 -1.42
N ASP A 203 -21.17 -11.44 -1.03
CA ASP A 203 -20.77 -12.34 0.05
C ASP A 203 -19.46 -11.81 0.66
N SER A 204 -19.30 -11.91 1.97
CA SER A 204 -18.10 -11.45 2.66
C SER A 204 -17.92 -12.17 4.00
N ALA A 205 -16.68 -12.20 4.46
CA ALA A 205 -16.35 -12.59 5.83
C ALA A 205 -15.22 -11.68 6.32
N ALA A 206 -15.28 -11.30 7.60
CA ALA A 206 -14.26 -10.51 8.27
C ALA A 206 -13.93 -11.16 9.61
N ASN A 207 -12.65 -11.45 9.80
CA ASN A 207 -12.05 -12.03 10.99
C ASN A 207 -11.23 -10.97 11.73
N SER A 208 -10.95 -11.24 12.99
CA SER A 208 -10.05 -10.40 13.78
C SER A 208 -8.62 -10.46 13.22
N SER A 209 -7.94 -9.33 13.26
CA SER A 209 -6.51 -9.21 12.99
C SER A 209 -5.70 -10.16 13.87
N PHE A 210 -4.62 -10.70 13.32
CA PHE A 210 -3.67 -11.52 14.05
C PHE A 210 -2.27 -11.35 13.47
N ASN A 211 -1.24 -11.69 14.26
CA ASN A 211 0.14 -11.58 13.81
C ASN A 211 0.54 -12.90 13.11
N PRO A 212 0.86 -12.88 11.79
CA PRO A 212 1.24 -14.10 11.07
C PRO A 212 2.57 -14.70 11.56
N TYR A 213 3.40 -13.92 12.25
CA TYR A 213 4.70 -14.36 12.75
C TYR A 213 4.67 -15.22 14.02
N TYR A 214 3.50 -15.47 14.62
CA TYR A 214 3.40 -16.29 15.83
C TYR A 214 3.55 -17.80 15.56
N THR A 215 3.12 -18.29 14.39
CA THR A 215 3.15 -19.72 14.07
C THR A 215 4.20 -20.08 13.02
N LEU A 216 4.62 -19.11 12.19
CA LEU A 216 5.66 -19.28 11.15
C LEU A 216 5.46 -20.52 10.23
N PRO A 217 4.25 -20.89 9.81
CA PRO A 217 4.00 -22.18 9.17
C PRO A 217 4.71 -22.33 7.82
N TRP A 218 5.05 -21.23 7.16
CA TRP A 218 5.75 -21.23 5.87
C TRP A 218 7.22 -21.64 5.95
N LEU A 219 7.83 -21.71 7.15
CA LEU A 219 9.23 -22.09 7.29
C LEU A 219 9.44 -23.60 7.15
N LEU A 220 8.48 -24.39 7.63
CA LEU A 220 8.59 -25.86 7.70
C LEU A 220 7.42 -26.58 7.02
N GLY A 221 6.31 -25.88 6.79
CA GLY A 221 5.11 -26.41 6.16
C GLY A 221 5.11 -26.25 4.64
N GLN A 222 4.14 -26.89 4.02
CA GLN A 222 3.81 -26.67 2.60
C GLN A 222 2.56 -25.79 2.52
N PRO A 223 2.44 -24.97 1.47
CA PRO A 223 1.20 -24.24 1.24
C PRO A 223 0.04 -25.23 1.10
N LEU A 224 -1.14 -24.79 1.50
CA LEU A 224 -2.38 -25.53 1.34
C LEU A 224 -2.57 -25.88 -0.16
N PRO A 225 -2.64 -27.17 -0.51
CA PRO A 225 -2.87 -27.58 -1.88
C PRO A 225 -4.29 -27.18 -2.30
N ASP A 226 -4.42 -26.69 -3.53
CA ASP A 226 -5.67 -26.32 -4.19
C ASP A 226 -6.60 -25.51 -3.28
N THR A 227 -6.12 -24.36 -2.82
CA THR A 227 -6.92 -23.43 -2.01
C THR A 227 -7.87 -22.62 -2.90
N GLY A 228 -8.68 -23.29 -3.72
CA GLY A 228 -9.66 -22.61 -4.57
C GLY A 228 -10.61 -21.70 -3.76
N GLU A 229 -11.29 -20.78 -4.45
CA GLU A 229 -12.08 -19.71 -3.83
C GLU A 229 -13.02 -20.23 -2.74
N ASP A 230 -13.78 -21.29 -3.00
CA ASP A 230 -14.72 -21.88 -2.05
C ASP A 230 -14.06 -22.39 -0.77
N LYS A 231 -12.89 -23.03 -0.89
CA LYS A 231 -12.15 -23.55 0.26
C LYS A 231 -11.59 -22.41 1.10
N LEU A 232 -11.04 -21.37 0.47
CA LEU A 232 -10.56 -20.18 1.20
C LEU A 232 -11.71 -19.49 1.95
N LYS A 233 -12.84 -19.27 1.26
CA LYS A 233 -14.04 -18.66 1.85
C LYS A 233 -14.58 -19.47 3.02
N MET A 234 -14.63 -20.80 2.88
CA MET A 234 -15.04 -21.71 3.96
C MET A 234 -14.14 -21.57 5.18
N LEU A 235 -12.82 -21.65 5.00
CA LEU A 235 -11.85 -21.53 6.09
C LEU A 235 -11.96 -20.17 6.80
N LEU A 236 -12.18 -19.08 6.05
CA LEU A 236 -12.38 -17.75 6.62
C LEU A 236 -13.71 -17.64 7.40
N LYS A 237 -14.80 -18.22 6.90
CA LYS A 237 -16.09 -18.29 7.63
C LYS A 237 -15.99 -19.14 8.89
N GLU A 238 -15.11 -20.12 8.92
CA GLU A 238 -14.78 -20.92 10.11
C GLU A 238 -13.76 -20.24 11.05
N HIS A 239 -13.41 -18.98 10.78
CA HIS A 239 -12.44 -18.20 11.56
C HIS A 239 -11.05 -18.85 11.67
N LYS A 240 -10.64 -19.62 10.66
CA LYS A 240 -9.27 -20.14 10.60
C LYS A 240 -8.29 -19.00 10.33
N GLN A 241 -7.14 -19.05 11.01
CA GLN A 241 -6.04 -18.09 10.81
C GLN A 241 -5.26 -18.51 9.57
N LEU A 242 -5.57 -17.89 8.44
CA LEU A 242 -4.89 -18.14 7.17
C LEU A 242 -3.75 -17.14 6.96
N ILE A 243 -2.57 -17.64 6.60
CA ILE A 243 -1.40 -16.80 6.31
C ILE A 243 -1.11 -16.88 4.82
N TYR A 244 -0.95 -15.74 4.17
CA TYR A 244 -0.50 -15.65 2.79
C TYR A 244 0.99 -15.34 2.74
N THR A 245 1.72 -16.04 1.87
CA THR A 245 3.10 -15.68 1.56
C THR A 245 3.34 -15.66 0.06
N SER A 246 4.10 -14.69 -0.42
CA SER A 246 4.61 -14.63 -1.79
C SER A 246 6.08 -14.26 -1.78
N GLU A 247 6.79 -14.66 -2.83
CA GLU A 247 8.22 -14.40 -3.00
C GLU A 247 8.47 -13.62 -4.29
N SER A 248 9.49 -12.77 -4.28
CA SER A 248 9.89 -11.97 -5.44
C SER A 248 11.40 -11.89 -5.53
N PHE A 249 11.90 -11.56 -6.73
CA PHE A 249 13.34 -11.38 -7.02
C PHE A 249 14.17 -12.60 -6.61
N ASP A 250 13.86 -13.77 -7.19
CA ASP A 250 14.55 -15.04 -6.89
C ASP A 250 14.59 -15.38 -5.39
N GLN A 251 13.45 -15.20 -4.70
CA GLN A 251 13.26 -15.46 -3.27
C GLN A 251 14.06 -14.52 -2.34
N ALA A 252 14.66 -13.45 -2.87
CA ALA A 252 15.36 -12.47 -2.07
C ALA A 252 14.41 -11.62 -1.20
N TYR A 253 13.13 -11.55 -1.57
CA TYR A 253 12.11 -10.79 -0.86
C TYR A 253 10.85 -11.62 -0.68
N ARG A 254 10.22 -11.53 0.49
CA ARG A 254 9.02 -12.31 0.84
C ARG A 254 8.00 -11.47 1.59
N TYR A 255 6.76 -11.46 1.10
CA TYR A 255 5.63 -10.97 1.87
C TYR A 255 5.08 -12.07 2.77
N VAL A 256 4.66 -11.69 3.98
CA VAL A 256 3.97 -12.57 4.92
C VAL A 256 2.82 -11.79 5.55
N TRP A 257 1.59 -12.14 5.21
CA TRP A 257 0.41 -11.39 5.62
C TRP A 257 -0.65 -12.29 6.24
N ALA A 258 -1.38 -11.73 7.21
CA ALA A 258 -2.59 -12.35 7.73
C ALA A 258 -3.74 -12.17 6.72
N VAL A 259 -4.42 -13.25 6.38
CA VAL A 259 -5.67 -13.21 5.62
C VAL A 259 -6.81 -13.09 6.61
N THR A 260 -7.39 -11.89 6.68
CA THR A 260 -8.38 -11.52 7.70
C THR A 260 -9.81 -11.51 7.17
N GLY A 261 -10.04 -11.91 5.93
CA GLY A 261 -11.37 -11.91 5.36
C GLY A 261 -11.37 -11.96 3.85
N TYR A 262 -12.55 -11.77 3.27
CA TYR A 262 -12.72 -11.63 1.84
C TYR A 262 -13.99 -10.85 1.52
N GLN A 263 -14.07 -10.33 0.29
CA GLN A 263 -15.28 -9.77 -0.30
C GLN A 263 -15.45 -10.32 -1.72
N GLN A 264 -16.61 -10.89 -2.00
CA GLN A 264 -17.00 -11.35 -3.33
C GLN A 264 -17.94 -10.34 -3.96
N TRP A 265 -17.55 -9.86 -5.14
CA TRP A 265 -18.35 -8.95 -5.95
C TRP A 265 -19.42 -9.68 -6.75
N ALA A 266 -20.45 -8.97 -7.21
CA ALA A 266 -21.56 -9.53 -7.97
C ALA A 266 -21.13 -10.20 -9.29
N ASN A 267 -19.98 -9.79 -9.83
CA ASN A 267 -19.35 -10.40 -11.00
C ASN A 267 -18.57 -11.70 -10.67
N GLN A 268 -18.66 -12.19 -9.41
CA GLN A 268 -17.96 -13.34 -8.86
C GLN A 268 -16.48 -13.13 -8.56
N THR A 269 -15.88 -11.97 -8.83
CA THR A 269 -14.50 -11.71 -8.43
C THR A 269 -14.38 -11.67 -6.91
N VAL A 270 -13.47 -12.49 -6.37
CA VAL A 270 -13.16 -12.53 -4.94
C VAL A 270 -11.89 -11.72 -4.67
N TYR A 271 -11.95 -10.85 -3.66
CA TYR A 271 -10.80 -10.14 -3.11
C TYR A 271 -10.54 -10.62 -1.70
N ALA A 272 -9.32 -11.06 -1.40
CA ALA A 272 -8.93 -11.45 -0.06
C ALA A 272 -8.45 -10.21 0.72
N ALA A 273 -8.89 -10.08 1.96
CA ALA A 273 -8.45 -9.02 2.88
C ALA A 273 -7.15 -9.44 3.56
N LEU A 274 -6.09 -8.67 3.34
CA LEU A 274 -4.73 -8.92 3.78
C LEU A 274 -4.27 -7.82 4.73
N GLU A 275 -3.62 -8.22 5.81
CA GLU A 275 -2.97 -7.32 6.77
C GLU A 275 -1.51 -7.70 6.94
N ALA A 276 -0.63 -6.72 6.78
CA ALA A 276 0.75 -6.84 7.23
C ALA A 276 0.83 -6.54 8.73
N ALA A 277 1.75 -7.18 9.44
CA ALA A 277 1.89 -6.99 10.90
C ALA A 277 2.21 -5.53 11.27
N GLU A 278 2.86 -4.82 10.35
CA GLU A 278 3.29 -3.43 10.43
C GLU A 278 2.26 -2.42 9.87
N ALA A 279 1.12 -2.89 9.34
CA ALA A 279 0.18 -2.06 8.60
C ALA A 279 -0.71 -1.12 9.46
N ASP A 280 -0.52 -1.09 10.78
CA ASP A 280 -1.27 -0.24 11.74
C ASP A 280 -2.80 -0.29 11.51
N GLY A 281 -3.33 -1.50 11.32
CA GLY A 281 -4.76 -1.73 11.04
C GLY A 281 -5.21 -1.44 9.61
N SER A 282 -4.30 -1.08 8.69
CA SER A 282 -4.62 -0.99 7.26
C SER A 282 -4.83 -2.36 6.65
N LYS A 283 -5.85 -2.49 5.81
CA LYS A 283 -6.22 -3.73 5.11
C LYS A 283 -6.15 -3.52 3.62
N ARG A 284 -5.66 -4.53 2.90
CA ARG A 284 -5.64 -4.54 1.43
C ARG A 284 -6.52 -5.66 0.91
N TYR A 285 -7.42 -5.33 -0.01
CA TYR A 285 -8.28 -6.26 -0.70
C TYR A 285 -7.70 -6.48 -2.09
N ILE A 286 -7.06 -7.63 -2.29
CA ILE A 286 -6.33 -8.01 -3.50
C ILE A 286 -7.08 -9.15 -4.20
N PRO A 287 -7.23 -9.14 -5.54
CA PRO A 287 -7.85 -10.23 -6.28
C PRO A 287 -7.26 -11.58 -5.90
N LEU A 288 -8.11 -12.51 -5.50
CA LEU A 288 -7.68 -13.82 -5.04
C LEU A 288 -6.94 -14.61 -6.14
N GLN A 289 -7.34 -14.43 -7.39
CA GLN A 289 -6.65 -15.01 -8.55
C GLN A 289 -5.17 -14.60 -8.60
N LEU A 290 -4.85 -13.32 -8.38
CA LEU A 290 -3.47 -12.85 -8.36
C LEU A 290 -2.68 -13.48 -7.21
N LEU A 291 -3.31 -13.59 -6.03
CA LEU A 291 -2.68 -14.20 -4.87
C LEU A 291 -2.33 -15.68 -5.13
N HIS A 292 -3.20 -16.41 -5.82
CA HIS A 292 -2.93 -17.79 -6.23
C HIS A 292 -1.79 -17.93 -7.23
N GLU A 293 -1.67 -16.98 -8.17
CA GLU A 293 -0.59 -17.00 -9.15
C GLU A 293 0.77 -16.72 -8.52
N LEU A 294 0.83 -15.82 -7.54
CA LEU A 294 2.08 -15.30 -7.00
C LEU A 294 2.51 -15.88 -5.65
N GLY A 295 1.69 -16.72 -5.01
CA GLY A 295 1.99 -17.17 -3.66
C GLY A 295 1.16 -18.34 -3.16
N GLY A 296 1.24 -18.57 -1.86
CA GLY A 296 0.62 -19.70 -1.19
C GLY A 296 -0.06 -19.32 0.12
N PHE A 297 -1.09 -20.08 0.47
CA PHE A 297 -1.83 -19.94 1.72
C PHE A 297 -1.43 -21.04 2.71
N TYR A 298 -1.35 -20.72 3.99
CA TYR A 298 -0.93 -21.61 5.08
C TYR A 298 -1.92 -21.53 6.25
N LEU A 299 -1.95 -22.59 7.07
CA LEU A 299 -2.63 -22.64 8.38
C LEU A 299 -1.60 -22.69 9.50
#